data_AF-A0AAD7NEN0-F1
#
_entry.id   AF-A0AAD7NEN0-F1
#
_cell.length_a   1.000
_cell.length_b   1.000
_cell.length_c   1.000
_cell.angle_alpha   90.00
_cell.angle_beta   90.00
_cell.angle_gamma   90.00
#
_symmetry.space_group_name_H-M   'P 1'
#
loop_
_entity.id
_entity.type
_entity.pdbx_description
1 polymer ?
#
loop_
_entity_poly.entity_id
_entity_poly.type
_entity_poly.pdbx_seq_one_letter_code
_entity_poly.pdbx_strand_id
1 'polypeptide(L)'
;MAPVFVDPDQASNITSGLTSILSCLIPVLALLYIGGVLWTLDYAYRRRNSGQKMLPPTAHRYAPIAYAFAVTCSLVLIAIPSWILLQYSMHANFPNVRAQTAMRLVLFTACWTTVTATAFTIVFLHPTWSKHPIASIGTQSIWMLLTWAFWIASAAVLDGAIPQLFGESTCHKLVYCGHIRALYAFLIMELVAFTGGIVIMMWLTWRCARDIWYPTTPRRSQNP
;
A
#
# COMPACT_ATOMS: atom_id res chain seq x y z
N MET A 1 -16.48 -16.19 -25.29
CA MET A 1 -17.12 -16.36 -23.96
C MET A 1 -18.59 -16.11 -24.16
N ALA A 2 -19.43 -17.15 -24.07
CA ALA A 2 -20.88 -16.98 -24.20
C ALA A 2 -21.41 -16.19 -23.00
N PRO A 3 -22.34 -15.24 -23.18
CA PRO A 3 -22.93 -14.51 -22.07
C PRO A 3 -23.74 -15.47 -21.20
N VAL A 4 -23.37 -15.61 -19.94
CA VAL A 4 -24.21 -16.28 -18.94
C VAL A 4 -25.32 -15.31 -18.59
N PHE A 5 -26.54 -15.60 -19.03
CA PHE A 5 -27.73 -14.85 -18.62
C PHE A 5 -28.03 -15.20 -17.16
N VAL A 6 -27.72 -14.28 -16.26
CA VAL A 6 -28.11 -14.35 -14.85
C VAL A 6 -29.45 -13.64 -14.73
N ASP A 7 -30.42 -14.26 -14.04
CA ASP A 7 -31.70 -13.61 -13.76
C ASP A 7 -31.48 -12.28 -13.02
N PRO A 8 -32.17 -11.20 -13.41
CA PRO A 8 -31.95 -9.85 -12.86
C PRO A 8 -32.13 -9.81 -11.33
N ASP A 9 -33.10 -10.58 -10.80
CA ASP A 9 -33.36 -10.67 -9.36
C ASP A 9 -32.21 -11.37 -8.62
N GLN A 10 -31.62 -12.39 -9.22
CA GLN A 10 -30.47 -13.09 -8.66
C GLN A 10 -29.22 -12.20 -8.69
N ALA A 11 -29.00 -11.44 -9.76
CA ALA A 11 -27.88 -10.50 -9.87
C ALA A 11 -27.96 -9.38 -8.81
N SER A 12 -29.16 -8.86 -8.54
CA SER A 12 -29.41 -7.84 -7.51
C SER A 12 -29.07 -8.35 -6.11
N ASN A 13 -29.53 -9.56 -5.77
CA ASN A 13 -29.29 -10.18 -4.46
C ASN A 13 -27.80 -10.48 -4.23
N ILE A 14 -27.10 -11.03 -5.23
CA ILE A 14 -25.65 -11.33 -5.15
C ILE A 14 -24.86 -10.04 -4.95
N THR A 15 -25.19 -9.00 -5.71
CA THR A 15 -24.48 -7.72 -5.65
C THR A 15 -24.65 -7.11 -4.27
N SER A 16 -25.87 -6.99 -3.76
CA SER A 16 -26.15 -6.44 -2.43
C SER A 16 -25.43 -7.23 -1.33
N GLY A 17 -25.47 -8.56 -1.39
CA GLY A 17 -24.74 -9.42 -0.45
C GLY A 17 -23.22 -9.19 -0.47
N LEU A 18 -22.61 -9.18 -1.65
CA LEU A 18 -21.16 -8.97 -1.80
C LEU A 18 -20.72 -7.58 -1.35
N THR A 19 -21.48 -6.54 -1.68
CA THR A 19 -21.17 -5.17 -1.23
C THR A 19 -21.19 -5.06 0.30
N SER A 20 -22.20 -5.67 0.93
CA SER A 20 -22.34 -5.70 2.39
C SER A 20 -21.17 -6.45 3.04
N ILE A 21 -20.82 -7.63 2.50
CA ILE A 21 -19.69 -8.42 2.99
C ILE A 21 -18.38 -7.64 2.84
N LEU A 22 -18.09 -7.07 1.66
CA LEU A 22 -16.86 -6.30 1.43
C LEU A 22 -16.79 -5.06 2.34
N SER A 23 -17.90 -4.35 2.50
CA SER A 23 -17.98 -3.17 3.37
C SER A 23 -17.76 -3.50 4.84
N CYS A 24 -18.06 -4.72 5.28
CA CYS A 24 -17.81 -5.17 6.65
C CYS A 24 -16.40 -5.77 6.81
N LEU A 25 -15.99 -6.63 5.88
CA LEU A 25 -14.74 -7.38 5.94
C LEU A 25 -13.51 -6.48 5.88
N ILE A 26 -13.52 -5.48 4.99
CA ILE A 26 -12.35 -4.63 4.74
C ILE A 26 -11.99 -3.75 5.94
N PRO A 27 -12.91 -3.01 6.59
CA PRO A 27 -12.57 -2.28 7.81
C PRO A 27 -12.21 -3.22 8.96
N VAL A 28 -12.83 -4.40 9.07
CA VAL A 28 -12.45 -5.39 10.08
C VAL A 28 -11.01 -5.86 9.87
N LEU A 29 -10.62 -6.21 8.64
CA LEU A 29 -9.25 -6.60 8.30
C LEU A 29 -8.26 -5.46 8.54
N ALA A 30 -8.61 -4.22 8.17
CA ALA A 30 -7.79 -3.05 8.42
C ALA A 30 -7.58 -2.81 9.93
N LEU A 31 -8.65 -2.90 10.73
CA LEU A 31 -8.59 -2.74 12.19
C LEU A 31 -7.80 -3.87 12.86
N LEU A 32 -7.98 -5.11 12.42
CA LEU A 32 -7.20 -6.25 12.91
C LEU A 32 -5.71 -6.07 12.59
N TYR A 33 -5.40 -5.61 11.38
CA TYR A 33 -4.03 -5.33 10.98
C TYR A 33 -3.41 -4.20 11.83
N ILE A 34 -4.11 -3.06 11.97
CA ILE A 34 -3.66 -1.93 12.80
C ILE A 34 -3.49 -2.39 14.26
N GLY A 35 -4.46 -3.13 14.80
CA GLY A 35 -4.41 -3.68 16.15
C GLY A 35 -3.21 -4.60 16.36
N GLY A 36 -2.91 -5.48 15.40
CA GLY A 36 -1.73 -6.33 15.44
C GLY A 36 -0.42 -5.53 15.42
N VAL A 37 -0.31 -4.51 14.58
CA VAL A 37 0.86 -3.63 14.54
C VAL A 37 1.01 -2.83 15.83
N LEU A 38 -0.07 -2.25 16.36
CA LEU A 38 -0.02 -1.49 17.61
C LEU A 38 0.32 -2.38 18.80
N TRP A 39 -0.25 -3.59 18.86
CA TRP A 39 0.05 -4.56 19.91
C TRP A 39 1.52 -4.99 19.89
N THR A 40 2.08 -5.24 18.70
CA THR A 40 3.49 -5.61 18.57
C THR A 40 4.44 -4.46 18.84
N LEU A 41 4.07 -3.22 18.47
CA LEU A 41 4.82 -2.01 18.86
C LEU A 41 4.81 -1.79 20.37
N ASP A 42 3.67 -1.99 21.04
CA ASP A 42 3.57 -1.91 22.50
C ASP A 42 4.41 -3.01 23.17
N TYR A 43 4.35 -4.24 22.66
CA TYR A 43 5.17 -5.35 23.15
C TYR A 43 6.68 -5.05 23.03
N ALA A 44 7.12 -4.52 21.88
CA ALA A 44 8.51 -4.10 21.68
C ALA A 44 8.92 -2.95 22.61
N TYR A 45 8.01 -1.98 22.81
CA TYR A 45 8.24 -0.85 23.72
C TYR A 45 8.38 -1.30 25.17
N ARG A 46 7.49 -2.17 25.65
CA ARG A 46 7.54 -2.72 27.01
C ARG A 46 8.83 -3.50 27.27
N ARG A 47 9.30 -4.30 26.31
CA ARG A 47 10.53 -5.09 26.46
C ARG A 47 11.79 -4.21 26.55
N ARG A 48 11.80 -3.06 25.87
CA ARG A 48 12.92 -2.12 25.89
C ARG A 48 13.13 -1.42 27.23
N ASN A 49 12.10 -1.30 28.06
CA ASN A 49 12.19 -0.62 29.36
C ASN A 49 13.03 -1.38 30.42
N SER A 50 13.63 -2.53 30.07
CA SER A 50 14.45 -3.36 30.96
C SER A 50 15.93 -2.93 31.08
N GLY A 51 16.28 -1.70 30.70
CA GLY A 51 17.48 -1.03 31.24
C GLY A 51 18.73 -0.95 30.36
N GLN A 52 18.67 -1.25 29.06
CA GLN A 52 19.84 -1.08 28.17
C GLN A 52 19.86 0.28 27.45
N LYS A 53 20.86 1.09 27.78
CA LYS A 53 21.21 2.36 27.14
C LYS A 53 21.92 2.10 25.80
N MET A 54 21.21 1.68 24.75
CA MET A 54 21.75 1.69 23.38
C MET A 54 20.92 2.60 22.45
N LEU A 55 21.71 3.43 21.75
CA LEU A 55 21.53 4.53 20.79
C LEU A 55 20.15 4.82 20.12
N PRO A 56 19.99 6.06 19.59
CA PRO A 56 18.69 6.67 19.28
C PRO A 56 18.05 6.04 18.02
N PRO A 57 16.89 5.37 18.16
CA PRO A 57 16.30 4.57 17.08
C PRO A 57 15.11 5.31 16.47
N THR A 58 15.32 6.51 15.96
CA THR A 58 14.21 7.24 15.30
C THR A 58 13.85 6.56 13.98
N ALA A 59 14.82 6.10 13.18
CA ALA A 59 14.54 5.51 11.87
C ALA A 59 13.72 4.21 11.91
N HIS A 60 14.05 3.28 12.83
CA HIS A 60 13.33 2.00 12.95
C HIS A 60 11.91 2.15 13.49
N ARG A 61 11.57 3.28 14.12
CA ARG A 61 10.26 3.52 14.72
C ARG A 61 9.18 3.85 13.70
N TYR A 62 9.55 4.48 12.58
CA TYR A 62 8.60 4.93 11.56
C TYR A 62 8.27 3.86 10.52
N ALA A 63 9.16 2.88 10.31
CA ALA A 63 8.95 1.86 9.28
C ALA A 63 7.64 1.06 9.46
N PRO A 64 7.29 0.54 10.66
CA PRO A 64 6.03 -0.21 10.85
C PRO A 64 4.78 0.64 10.60
N ILE A 65 4.84 1.94 10.92
CA ILE A 65 3.74 2.88 10.70
C ILE A 65 3.54 3.10 9.19
N ALA A 66 4.63 3.26 8.43
CA ALA A 66 4.56 3.38 6.98
C ALA A 66 4.00 2.12 6.30
N TYR A 67 4.42 0.92 6.74
CA TYR A 67 3.85 -0.33 6.24
C TYR A 67 2.36 -0.47 6.57
N ALA A 68 1.94 -0.06 7.77
CA ALA A 68 0.53 -0.09 8.14
C ALA A 68 -0.32 0.88 7.32
N PHE A 69 0.19 2.09 7.08
CA PHE A 69 -0.43 3.03 6.17
C PHE A 69 -0.59 2.43 4.77
N ALA A 70 0.48 1.90 4.18
CA ALA A 70 0.44 1.26 2.86
C ALA A 70 -0.54 0.08 2.79
N VAL A 71 -0.58 -0.78 3.82
CA VAL A 71 -1.52 -1.92 3.84
C VAL A 71 -2.97 -1.43 3.89
N THR A 72 -3.27 -0.43 4.73
CA THR A 72 -4.64 0.08 4.86
C THR A 72 -5.12 0.80 3.60
N CYS A 73 -4.28 1.63 2.98
CA CYS A 73 -4.57 2.26 1.69
C CYS A 73 -4.75 1.22 0.57
N SER A 74 -3.88 0.21 0.52
CA SER A 74 -3.99 -0.89 -0.44
C SER A 74 -5.26 -1.74 -0.25
N LEU A 75 -5.73 -1.97 0.98
CA LEU A 75 -7.01 -2.66 1.23
C LEU A 75 -8.22 -1.88 0.67
N VAL A 76 -8.21 -0.55 0.79
CA VAL A 76 -9.23 0.32 0.16
C VAL A 76 -9.15 0.21 -1.37
N LEU A 77 -7.93 0.18 -1.92
CA LEU A 77 -7.68 -0.01 -3.35
C LEU A 77 -7.94 -1.44 -3.84
N ILE A 78 -8.12 -2.43 -2.96
CA ILE A 78 -8.68 -3.74 -3.31
C ILE A 78 -10.21 -3.66 -3.36
N ALA A 79 -10.82 -2.96 -2.39
CA ALA A 79 -12.27 -2.80 -2.27
C ALA A 79 -12.91 -2.20 -3.53
N ILE A 80 -12.42 -1.01 -3.92
CA ILE A 80 -13.04 -0.17 -4.93
C ILE A 80 -13.02 -0.83 -6.32
N PRO A 81 -11.89 -1.27 -6.88
CA PRO A 81 -11.87 -1.85 -8.22
C PRO A 81 -12.51 -3.23 -8.26
N SER A 82 -12.46 -4.03 -7.18
CA SER A 82 -13.20 -5.30 -7.10
C SER A 82 -14.71 -5.06 -7.22
N TRP A 83 -15.21 -4.07 -6.48
CA TRP A 83 -16.61 -3.66 -6.57
C TRP A 83 -16.96 -3.15 -7.98
N ILE A 84 -16.16 -2.24 -8.54
CA ILE A 84 -16.39 -1.68 -9.88
C ILE A 84 -16.39 -2.79 -10.96
N LEU A 85 -15.42 -3.72 -10.92
CA LEU A 85 -15.33 -4.84 -11.85
C LEU A 85 -16.56 -5.75 -11.76
N LEU A 86 -17.05 -6.01 -10.55
CA LEU A 86 -18.27 -6.79 -10.33
C LEU A 86 -19.50 -6.09 -10.93
N GLN A 87 -19.67 -4.79 -10.64
CA GLN A 87 -20.81 -4.01 -11.16
C GLN A 87 -20.84 -3.98 -12.69
N TYR A 88 -19.70 -3.72 -13.33
CA TYR A 88 -19.61 -3.70 -14.78
C TYR A 88 -19.76 -5.10 -15.39
N SER A 89 -19.34 -6.16 -14.71
CA SER A 89 -19.55 -7.54 -15.15
C SER A 89 -21.03 -7.92 -15.15
N MET A 90 -21.79 -7.50 -14.13
CA MET A 90 -23.22 -7.79 -14.02
C MET A 90 -24.05 -7.04 -15.06
N HIS A 91 -23.71 -5.77 -15.32
CA HIS A 91 -24.47 -4.93 -16.25
C HIS A 91 -23.96 -5.00 -17.70
N ALA A 92 -22.87 -5.73 -17.96
CA ALA A 92 -22.18 -5.79 -19.26
C ALA A 92 -21.82 -4.42 -19.88
N ASN A 93 -21.72 -3.38 -19.06
CA ASN A 93 -21.58 -1.98 -19.49
C ASN A 93 -20.16 -1.44 -19.30
N PHE A 94 -19.13 -2.25 -19.60
CA PHE A 94 -17.76 -1.75 -19.53
C PHE A 94 -17.55 -0.62 -20.56
N PRO A 95 -17.03 0.55 -20.14
CA PRO A 95 -16.82 1.64 -21.08
C PRO A 95 -15.79 1.25 -22.16
N ASN A 96 -14.65 0.72 -21.71
CA ASN A 96 -13.48 0.44 -22.55
C ASN A 96 -12.79 -0.83 -22.04
N VAL A 97 -12.24 -1.67 -22.94
CA VAL A 97 -11.36 -2.80 -22.55
C VAL A 97 -10.13 -2.30 -21.77
N ARG A 98 -9.60 -1.12 -22.14
CA ARG A 98 -8.47 -0.49 -21.43
C ARG A 98 -8.79 -0.19 -19.97
N ALA A 99 -10.01 0.26 -19.67
CA ALA A 99 -10.43 0.54 -18.30
C ALA A 99 -10.51 -0.74 -17.48
N GLN A 100 -11.01 -1.84 -18.07
CA GLN A 100 -11.02 -3.14 -17.41
C GLN A 100 -9.60 -3.63 -17.08
N THR A 101 -8.67 -3.51 -18.03
CA THR A 101 -7.26 -3.87 -17.81
C THR A 101 -6.60 -2.99 -16.74
N ALA A 102 -6.88 -1.68 -16.74
CA ALA A 102 -6.39 -0.76 -15.71
C ALA A 102 -6.86 -1.17 -14.32
N MET A 103 -8.16 -1.46 -14.14
CA MET A 103 -8.72 -1.87 -12.85
C MET A 103 -8.11 -3.18 -12.35
N ARG A 104 -7.86 -4.14 -13.25
CA ARG A 104 -7.20 -5.40 -12.90
C ARG A 104 -5.75 -5.20 -12.49
N LEU A 105 -5.03 -4.30 -13.16
CA LEU A 105 -3.65 -3.96 -12.82
C LEU A 105 -3.57 -3.28 -11.45
N VAL A 106 -4.45 -2.32 -11.17
CA VAL A 106 -4.57 -1.68 -9.84
C VAL A 106 -4.86 -2.71 -8.75
N LEU A 107 -5.80 -3.63 -9.01
CA LEU A 107 -6.15 -4.70 -8.08
C LEU A 107 -4.95 -5.62 -7.81
N PHE A 108 -4.20 -6.00 -8.85
CA PHE A 108 -2.96 -6.78 -8.71
C PHE A 108 -1.92 -6.03 -7.87
N THR A 109 -1.68 -4.75 -8.16
CA THR A 109 -0.71 -3.91 -7.43
C THR A 109 -1.10 -3.73 -5.96
N ALA A 110 -2.39 -3.54 -5.67
CA ALA A 110 -2.89 -3.42 -4.32
C ALA A 110 -2.75 -4.75 -3.55
N CYS A 111 -3.12 -5.88 -4.15
CA CYS A 111 -2.90 -7.21 -3.57
C CYS A 111 -1.42 -7.51 -3.32
N TRP A 112 -0.56 -7.21 -4.31
CA TRP A 112 0.90 -7.34 -4.18
C TRP A 112 1.40 -6.54 -2.98
N THR A 113 1.01 -5.27 -2.88
CA THR A 113 1.43 -4.37 -1.80
C THR A 113 0.94 -4.88 -0.44
N THR A 114 -0.34 -5.25 -0.32
CA THR A 114 -0.91 -5.79 0.92
C THR A 114 -0.17 -7.06 1.38
N VAL A 115 0.02 -8.04 0.49
CA VAL A 115 0.69 -9.31 0.84
C VAL A 115 2.14 -9.08 1.23
N THR A 116 2.89 -8.34 0.40
CA THR A 116 4.32 -8.16 0.63
C THR A 116 4.61 -7.23 1.80
N ALA A 117 3.89 -6.13 1.98
CA ALA A 117 4.04 -5.25 3.14
C ALA A 117 3.67 -5.96 4.45
N THR A 118 2.63 -6.81 4.45
CA THR A 118 2.30 -7.67 5.59
C THR A 118 3.44 -8.66 5.88
N ALA A 119 3.98 -9.33 4.86
CA ALA A 119 5.10 -10.24 5.02
C ALA A 119 6.34 -9.52 5.59
N PHE A 120 6.69 -8.34 5.07
CA PHE A 120 7.80 -7.54 5.61
C PHE A 120 7.55 -7.12 7.05
N THR A 121 6.31 -6.74 7.39
CA THR A 121 5.94 -6.38 8.77
C THR A 121 6.16 -7.55 9.72
N ILE A 122 5.74 -8.77 9.33
CA ILE A 122 5.98 -9.99 10.12
C ILE A 122 7.48 -10.26 10.29
N VAL A 123 8.27 -10.14 9.20
CA VAL A 123 9.72 -10.35 9.24
C VAL A 123 10.42 -9.36 10.19
N PHE A 124 10.00 -8.09 10.20
CA PHE A 124 10.58 -7.09 11.11
C PHE A 124 10.18 -7.28 12.56
N LEU A 125 8.97 -7.77 12.80
CA LEU A 125 8.45 -8.01 14.15
C LEU A 125 9.03 -9.29 14.78
N HIS A 126 9.41 -10.27 13.97
CA HIS A 126 9.89 -11.54 14.48
C HIS A 126 11.35 -11.44 15.00
N PRO A 127 11.61 -11.75 16.29
CA PRO A 127 12.91 -11.49 16.92
C PRO A 127 14.06 -12.35 16.37
N THR A 128 13.76 -13.52 15.80
CA THR A 128 14.80 -14.33 15.16
C THR A 128 15.01 -13.95 13.70
N TRP A 129 13.98 -13.48 13.00
CA TRP A 129 14.08 -13.21 11.55
C TRP A 129 14.69 -11.85 11.24
N SER A 130 14.61 -10.92 12.18
CA SER A 130 15.29 -9.61 12.07
C SER A 130 16.81 -9.73 11.94
N LYS A 131 17.41 -10.86 12.32
CA LYS A 131 18.84 -11.15 12.15
C LYS A 131 19.22 -11.66 10.76
N HIS A 132 18.24 -12.05 9.95
CA HIS A 132 18.51 -12.59 8.62
C HIS A 132 18.74 -11.47 7.58
N PRO A 133 19.51 -11.75 6.52
CA PRO A 133 19.79 -10.78 5.45
C PRO A 133 18.52 -10.31 4.71
N ILE A 134 17.40 -11.02 4.83
CA ILE A 134 16.09 -10.59 4.30
C ILE A 134 15.61 -9.29 4.98
N ALA A 135 15.97 -9.06 6.24
CA ALA A 135 15.67 -7.81 6.94
C ALA A 135 16.61 -6.65 6.55
N SER A 136 17.53 -6.88 5.60
CA SER A 136 18.48 -5.86 5.12
C SER A 136 17.77 -4.66 4.50
N ILE A 137 18.38 -3.49 4.66
CA ILE A 137 17.95 -2.24 4.04
C ILE A 137 17.94 -2.33 2.50
N GLY A 138 18.81 -3.17 1.93
CA GLY A 138 18.88 -3.40 0.49
C GLY A 138 17.64 -4.11 -0.05
N THR A 139 17.21 -5.19 0.59
CA THR A 139 16.00 -5.94 0.20
C THR A 139 14.75 -5.06 0.29
N GLN A 140 14.63 -4.26 1.37
CA GLN A 140 13.54 -3.29 1.50
C GLN A 140 13.55 -2.25 0.38
N SER A 141 14.73 -1.75 0.00
CA SER A 141 14.87 -0.74 -1.05
C SER A 141 14.47 -1.30 -2.42
N ILE A 142 14.87 -2.54 -2.74
CA ILE A 142 14.49 -3.21 -3.99
C ILE A 142 12.97 -3.43 -4.03
N TRP A 143 12.38 -3.92 -2.93
CA TRP A 143 10.94 -4.11 -2.83
C TRP A 143 10.16 -2.79 -2.99
N MET A 144 10.63 -1.73 -2.34
CA MET A 144 10.02 -0.39 -2.43
C MET A 144 10.04 0.13 -3.87
N LEU A 145 11.17 -0.01 -4.57
CA LEU A 145 11.32 0.41 -5.96
C LEU A 145 10.44 -0.40 -6.93
N LEU A 146 10.34 -1.72 -6.72
CA LEU A 146 9.47 -2.58 -7.52
C LEU A 146 7.99 -2.21 -7.32
N THR A 147 7.58 -2.00 -6.08
CA THR A 147 6.21 -1.63 -5.73
C THR A 147 5.85 -0.25 -6.27
N TRP A 148 6.77 0.71 -6.16
CA TRP A 148 6.63 2.03 -6.78
C TRP A 148 6.46 1.96 -8.31
N ALA A 149 7.24 1.10 -8.99
CA ALA A 149 7.10 0.91 -10.44
C ALA A 149 5.73 0.33 -10.82
N PHE A 150 5.18 -0.60 -10.03
CA PHE A 150 3.83 -1.11 -10.23
C PHE A 150 2.76 -0.03 -10.02
N TRP A 151 2.93 0.86 -9.04
CA TRP A 151 2.02 1.99 -8.85
C TRP A 151 2.08 2.99 -10.01
N ILE A 152 3.26 3.30 -10.55
CA ILE A 152 3.38 4.14 -11.75
C ILE A 152 2.72 3.50 -12.95
N ALA A 153 2.97 2.21 -13.20
CA ALA A 153 2.35 1.49 -14.31
C ALA A 153 0.82 1.50 -14.18
N SER A 154 0.30 1.24 -12.97
CA SER A 154 -1.13 1.34 -12.66
C SER A 154 -1.68 2.75 -12.91
N ALA A 155 -0.98 3.79 -12.46
CA ALA A 155 -1.37 5.19 -12.67
C ALA A 155 -1.46 5.52 -14.16
N ALA A 156 -0.40 5.19 -14.91
CA ALA A 156 -0.30 5.51 -16.33
C ALA A 156 -1.36 4.80 -17.18
N VAL A 157 -1.61 3.51 -16.90
CA VAL A 157 -2.65 2.74 -17.60
C VAL A 157 -4.04 3.24 -17.24
N LEU A 158 -4.29 3.62 -15.98
CA LEU A 158 -5.57 4.18 -15.55
C LEU A 158 -5.84 5.56 -16.16
N ASP A 159 -4.84 6.43 -16.17
CA ASP A 159 -4.90 7.77 -16.77
C ASP A 159 -5.18 7.69 -18.29
N GLY A 160 -4.46 6.83 -19.01
CA GLY A 160 -4.68 6.58 -20.43
C GLY A 160 -6.01 5.88 -20.76
N ALA A 161 -6.61 5.17 -19.80
CA ALA A 161 -7.92 4.54 -19.95
C ALA A 161 -9.08 5.51 -19.73
N ILE A 162 -8.88 6.55 -18.91
CA ILE A 162 -9.92 7.50 -18.49
C ILE A 162 -9.34 8.93 -18.46
N PRO A 163 -8.92 9.48 -19.61
CA PRO A 163 -8.23 10.79 -19.67
C PRO A 163 -9.11 11.99 -19.27
N GLN A 164 -10.39 11.77 -18.96
CA GLN A 164 -11.40 12.81 -18.73
C GLN A 164 -11.85 12.91 -17.26
N LEU A 165 -11.11 12.31 -16.32
CA LEU A 165 -11.45 12.26 -14.88
C LEU A 165 -11.60 13.65 -14.23
N PHE A 166 -11.02 14.69 -14.81
CA PHE A 166 -10.99 16.05 -14.25
C PHE A 166 -11.86 17.07 -15.01
N GLY A 167 -12.57 16.67 -16.07
CA GLY A 167 -13.50 17.55 -16.78
C GLY A 167 -14.90 17.51 -16.16
N GLU A 168 -15.42 18.66 -15.72
CA GLU A 168 -16.76 18.79 -15.12
C GLU A 168 -17.88 18.25 -16.03
N SER A 169 -17.76 18.38 -17.35
CA SER A 169 -18.79 17.99 -18.32
C SER A 169 -18.81 16.49 -18.65
N THR A 170 -17.73 15.76 -18.38
CA THR A 170 -17.55 14.36 -18.84
C THR A 170 -17.90 13.31 -17.80
N CYS A 171 -17.95 13.68 -16.52
CA CYS A 171 -18.35 12.78 -15.44
C CYS A 171 -19.81 12.32 -15.56
N HIS A 172 -20.68 13.07 -16.24
CA HIS A 172 -22.08 12.72 -16.47
C HIS A 172 -22.29 11.44 -17.30
N LYS A 173 -21.30 11.02 -18.11
CA LYS A 173 -21.42 9.81 -18.94
C LYS A 173 -21.01 8.52 -18.22
N LEU A 174 -20.33 8.61 -17.08
CA LEU A 174 -19.87 7.45 -16.32
C LEU A 174 -20.75 7.23 -15.09
N VAL A 175 -21.44 6.09 -15.05
CA VAL A 175 -22.33 5.68 -13.95
C VAL A 175 -21.62 5.71 -12.59
N TYR A 176 -20.35 5.32 -12.54
CA TYR A 176 -19.56 5.19 -11.32
C TYR A 176 -18.41 6.21 -11.21
N CYS A 177 -18.60 7.42 -11.75
CA CYS A 177 -17.55 8.44 -11.79
C CYS A 177 -16.96 8.76 -10.39
N GLY A 178 -17.80 8.87 -9.35
CA GLY A 178 -17.33 9.15 -7.99
C GLY A 178 -16.37 8.09 -7.43
N HIS A 179 -16.66 6.81 -7.68
CA HIS A 179 -15.82 5.70 -7.22
C HIS A 179 -14.48 5.66 -7.96
N ILE A 180 -14.47 5.94 -9.26
CA ILE A 180 -13.24 6.00 -10.06
C ILE A 180 -12.39 7.21 -9.64
N ARG A 181 -13.00 8.36 -9.34
CA ARG A 181 -12.28 9.52 -8.81
C ARG A 181 -11.65 9.23 -7.45
N ALA A 182 -12.36 8.54 -6.56
CA ALA A 182 -11.81 8.08 -5.29
C ALA A 182 -10.65 7.10 -5.50
N LEU A 183 -10.80 6.12 -6.38
CA LEU A 183 -9.74 5.17 -6.75
C LEU A 183 -8.48 5.90 -7.20
N TYR A 184 -8.61 6.87 -8.11
CA TYR A 184 -7.48 7.66 -8.60
C TYR A 184 -6.81 8.47 -7.48
N ALA A 185 -7.59 9.08 -6.58
CA ALA A 185 -7.05 9.82 -5.45
C ALA A 185 -6.23 8.93 -4.50
N PHE A 186 -6.74 7.75 -4.15
CA PHE A 186 -5.98 6.78 -3.33
C PHE A 186 -4.74 6.26 -4.05
N LEU A 187 -4.81 6.07 -5.37
CA LEU A 187 -3.67 5.66 -6.18
C LEU A 187 -2.55 6.70 -6.16
N ILE A 188 -2.88 7.99 -6.33
CA ILE A 188 -1.90 9.09 -6.22
C ILE A 188 -1.35 9.19 -4.79
N MET A 189 -2.19 8.98 -3.78
CA MET A 189 -1.77 8.98 -2.38
C MET A 189 -0.69 7.92 -2.09
N GLU A 190 -0.90 6.68 -2.54
CA GLU A 190 0.09 5.60 -2.44
C GLU A 190 1.35 5.94 -3.24
N LEU A 191 1.21 6.45 -4.47
CA LEU A 191 2.36 6.83 -5.30
C LEU A 191 3.25 7.88 -4.61
N VAL A 192 2.63 8.90 -4.00
CA VAL A 192 3.34 9.93 -3.23
C VAL A 192 4.00 9.32 -1.99
N ALA A 193 3.31 8.43 -1.28
CA ALA A 193 3.87 7.76 -0.10
C ALA A 193 5.11 6.92 -0.45
N PHE A 194 5.04 6.10 -1.50
CA PHE A 194 6.18 5.31 -1.99
C PHE A 194 7.33 6.18 -2.49
N THR A 195 7.03 7.28 -3.20
CA THR A 195 8.05 8.24 -3.66
C THR A 195 8.75 8.90 -2.48
N GLY A 196 7.99 9.35 -1.48
CA GLY A 196 8.54 9.90 -0.23
C GLY A 196 9.41 8.87 0.51
N GLY A 197 8.97 7.61 0.56
CA GLY A 197 9.74 6.50 1.12
C GLY A 197 11.09 6.31 0.44
N ILE A 198 11.12 6.30 -0.90
CA ILE A 198 12.35 6.18 -1.69
C ILE A 198 13.29 7.36 -1.41
N VAL A 199 12.78 8.59 -1.39
CA VAL A 199 13.58 9.80 -1.11
C VAL A 199 14.20 9.74 0.29
N ILE A 200 13.44 9.34 1.31
CA ILE A 200 13.93 9.20 2.68
C ILE A 200 15.02 8.12 2.75
N MET A 201 14.79 6.96 2.12
CA MET A 201 15.77 5.87 2.10
C MET A 201 17.06 6.28 1.40
N MET A 202 16.96 6.90 0.23
CA MET A 202 18.11 7.41 -0.51
C MET A 202 18.89 8.45 0.31
N TRP A 203 18.19 9.33 1.02
CA TRP A 203 18.82 10.31 1.91
C TRP A 203 19.55 9.66 3.10
N LEU A 204 18.97 8.62 3.70
CA LEU A 204 19.62 7.86 4.78
C LEU A 204 20.87 7.13 4.26
N THR A 205 20.77 6.46 3.12
CA THR A 205 21.92 5.79 2.48
C THR A 205 23.02 6.78 2.14
N TRP A 206 22.66 7.94 1.61
CA TRP A 206 23.60 9.02 1.31
C TRP A 206 24.31 9.55 2.56
N ARG A 207 23.59 9.71 3.68
CA ARG A 207 24.19 10.09 4.96
C ARG A 207 25.19 9.04 5.45
N CYS A 208 24.81 7.76 5.44
CA CYS A 208 25.70 6.68 5.83
C CYS A 208 26.96 6.61 4.95
N ALA A 209 26.82 6.82 3.63
CA ALA A 209 27.96 6.88 2.74
C ALA A 209 28.88 8.05 3.09
N ARG A 210 28.33 9.25 3.31
CA ARG A 210 29.11 10.45 3.64
C ARG A 210 29.95 10.25 4.91
N ASP A 211 29.40 9.61 5.93
CA ASP A 211 30.11 9.38 7.20
C ASP A 211 31.32 8.43 7.02
N ILE A 212 31.27 7.52 6.04
CA ILE A 212 32.40 6.65 5.67
C ILE A 212 33.49 7.44 4.94
N TRP A 213 33.10 8.35 4.03
CA TRP A 213 34.04 9.14 3.23
C TRP A 213 34.77 10.23 4.03
N TYR A 214 34.12 10.80 5.04
CA TYR A 214 34.67 11.87 5.87
C TYR A 214 34.66 11.46 7.34
N PRO A 215 35.55 10.54 7.76
CA PRO A 215 35.65 10.16 9.16
C PRO A 215 36.06 11.39 9.97
N THR A 216 35.11 12.00 10.67
CA THR A 216 35.42 13.06 11.63
C THR A 216 36.44 12.51 12.61
N THR A 217 37.64 13.11 12.64
CA THR A 217 38.69 12.75 13.59
C THR A 217 38.09 12.68 14.99
N PRO A 218 38.30 11.58 15.73
CA PRO A 218 37.69 11.40 17.04
C PRO A 218 38.05 12.60 17.91
N ARG A 219 37.03 13.32 18.42
CA ARG A 219 37.22 14.28 19.51
C ARG A 219 37.85 13.49 20.65
N ARG A 220 39.15 13.67 20.88
CA ARG A 220 39.81 13.25 22.11
C ARG A 220 38.93 13.76 23.25
N SER A 221 38.32 12.84 24.00
CA SER A 221 37.72 13.19 25.27
C SER A 221 38.88 13.65 26.16
N GLN A 222 39.05 14.97 26.28
CA GLN A 222 39.78 15.53 27.40
C GLN A 222 38.92 15.26 28.64
N ASN A 223 39.16 14.12 29.27
CA ASN A 223 38.83 13.93 30.68
C ASN A 223 39.91 14.68 31.46
N PRO A 224 39.55 15.67 32.32
CA PRO A 224 40.40 16.03 33.45
C PRO A 224 40.42 14.92 34.50
#